data_AF-A0A9E1YGF1-F1
#
_entry.id   AF-A0A9E1YGF1-F1
#
_cell.length_a   1.000
_cell.length_b   1.000
_cell.length_c   1.000
_cell.angle_alpha   90.00
_cell.angle_beta   90.00
_cell.angle_gamma   90.00
#
_symmetry.space_group_name_H-M   'P 1'
#
loop_
_entity.id
_entity.type
_entity.pdbx_description
1 polymer ?
#
loop_
_entity_poly.entity_id
_entity_poly.type
_entity_poly.pdbx_seq_one_letter_code
_entity_poly.pdbx_strand_id
1 'polypeptide(L)'
;FSRLMYVALAREPIDTKRFVQMHDEAFQYFGGCPQEGVYDQTKLVVLHEQYRELDINPQFLQYATTAGFKIKACEGYDPESKVLNCTEY
;
A
#
# COMPACT_ATOMS: atom_id res chain seq x y z
N PHE A 1 7.22 15.82 -12.94
CA PHE A 1 6.73 14.53 -12.44
C PHE A 1 5.63 14.03 -13.36
N SER A 2 5.88 12.97 -14.13
CA SER A 2 4.82 12.26 -14.85
C SER A 2 4.05 11.40 -13.85
N ARG A 3 2.72 11.42 -13.90
CA ARG A 3 1.87 10.51 -13.13
C ARG A 3 1.47 9.37 -14.06
N LEU A 4 2.23 8.29 -14.02
CA LEU A 4 1.86 7.04 -14.68
C LEU A 4 0.85 6.30 -13.82
N MET A 5 -0.16 5.68 -14.45
CA MET A 5 -1.24 4.99 -13.75
C MET A 5 -1.49 3.64 -14.40
N TYR A 6 -1.66 2.61 -13.56
CA TYR A 6 -2.09 1.26 -13.94
C TYR A 6 -3.33 0.92 -13.13
N VAL A 7 -4.33 0.32 -13.77
CA VAL A 7 -5.60 -0.05 -13.13
C VAL A 7 -5.89 -1.51 -13.44
N ALA A 8 -5.98 -2.33 -12.39
CA ALA A 8 -6.44 -3.72 -12.47
C ALA A 8 -7.88 -3.82 -11.94
N LEU A 9 -8.68 -4.69 -12.56
CA LEU A 9 -10.08 -4.93 -12.19
C LEU A 9 -10.31 -6.43 -11.96
N ALA A 10 -11.05 -6.76 -10.92
CA ALA A 10 -11.53 -8.11 -10.65
C ALA A 10 -13.05 -8.11 -10.51
N ARG A 11 -13.70 -9.16 -11.01
CA ARG A 11 -15.14 -9.40 -10.83
C ARG A 11 -15.46 -10.09 -9.51
N GLU A 12 -14.46 -10.75 -8.93
CA GLU A 12 -14.55 -11.49 -7.67
C GLU A 12 -13.83 -10.71 -6.55
N PRO A 13 -14.13 -11.01 -5.27
CA PRO A 13 -13.40 -10.42 -4.16
C PRO A 13 -11.88 -10.60 -4.29
N ILE A 14 -11.14 -9.52 -4.04
CA ILE A 14 -9.68 -9.54 -4.11
C ILE A 14 -9.14 -10.09 -2.79
N ASP A 15 -8.44 -11.21 -2.86
CA ASP A 15 -7.62 -11.75 -1.76
C ASP A 15 -6.15 -11.36 -1.92
N THR A 16 -5.32 -11.71 -0.93
CA THR A 16 -3.88 -11.38 -0.94
C THR A 16 -3.18 -11.91 -2.19
N LYS A 17 -3.53 -13.11 -2.65
CA LYS A 17 -2.89 -13.75 -3.81
C LYS A 17 -3.22 -13.00 -5.09
N ARG A 18 -4.49 -12.63 -5.28
CA ARG A 18 -4.93 -11.83 -6.43
C ARG A 18 -4.32 -10.44 -6.40
N PHE A 19 -4.20 -9.84 -5.21
CA PHE A 19 -3.55 -8.54 -5.02
C PHE A 19 -2.07 -8.57 -5.41
N VAL A 20 -1.33 -9.63 -5.04
CA VAL A 20 0.06 -9.86 -5.46
C VAL A 20 0.17 -9.99 -6.98
N GLN A 21 -0.69 -10.79 -7.62
CA GLN A 21 -0.71 -10.92 -9.08
C GLN A 21 -0.92 -9.59 -9.79
N MET A 22 -1.83 -8.76 -9.29
CA MET A 22 -2.08 -7.43 -9.86
C MET A 22 -0.86 -6.51 -9.76
N HIS A 23 -0.02 -6.65 -8.73
CA HIS A 23 1.24 -5.90 -8.62
C HIS A 23 2.26 -6.38 -9.65
N ASP A 24 2.40 -7.69 -9.85
CA ASP A 24 3.32 -8.24 -10.86
C ASP A 24 2.95 -7.75 -12.27
N GLU A 25 1.66 -7.77 -12.62
CA GLU A 25 1.16 -7.24 -13.89
C GLU A 25 1.47 -5.73 -14.03
N ALA A 26 1.31 -4.96 -12.95
CA ALA A 26 1.62 -3.53 -12.95
C ALA A 26 3.12 -3.26 -13.13
N PHE A 27 3.97 -3.99 -12.41
CA PHE A 27 5.42 -3.85 -12.51
C PHE A 27 5.93 -4.26 -13.88
N GLN A 28 5.35 -5.31 -14.47
CA GLN A 28 5.63 -5.70 -15.85
C GLN A 28 5.19 -4.61 -16.84
N TYR A 29 4.01 -4.00 -16.66
CA TYR A 29 3.53 -2.91 -17.50
C TYR A 29 4.47 -1.69 -17.48
N PHE A 30 5.02 -1.34 -16.31
CA PHE A 30 5.98 -0.25 -16.18
C PHE A 30 7.42 -0.63 -16.49
N GLY A 31 7.72 -1.93 -16.69
CA GLY A 31 9.05 -2.43 -16.97
C GLY A 31 9.99 -2.39 -15.75
N GLY A 32 9.45 -2.40 -14.53
CA GLY A 32 10.26 -2.35 -13.31
C GLY A 32 9.45 -2.39 -12.02
N CYS A 33 10.15 -2.62 -10.92
CA CYS A 33 9.63 -2.62 -9.55
C CYS A 33 9.98 -1.27 -8.86
N PRO A 34 9.04 -0.63 -8.15
CA PRO A 34 9.34 0.57 -7.37
C PRO A 34 10.27 0.24 -6.18
N GLN A 35 10.95 1.25 -5.64
CA GLN A 35 11.73 1.08 -4.41
C GLN A 35 10.85 1.05 -3.14
N GLU A 36 9.71 1.74 -3.17
CA GLU A 36 8.76 1.86 -2.07
C GLU A 36 7.33 1.84 -2.62
N GLY A 37 6.47 1.03 -2.02
CA GLY A 37 5.03 0.98 -2.26
C GLY A 37 4.29 1.61 -1.09
N VAL A 38 3.48 2.63 -1.39
CA VAL A 38 2.66 3.34 -0.39
C VAL A 38 1.24 2.80 -0.43
N TYR A 39 0.73 2.37 0.72
CA TYR A 39 -0.57 1.73 0.85
C TYR A 39 -1.43 2.43 1.90
N ASP A 40 -2.71 2.66 1.59
CA ASP A 40 -3.70 2.98 2.63
C ASP A 40 -4.00 1.72 3.46
N GLN A 41 -4.56 1.88 4.68
CA GLN A 41 -4.87 0.80 5.63
C GLN A 41 -5.92 -0.22 5.13
N THR A 42 -5.62 -0.89 4.04
CA THR A 42 -6.44 -1.94 3.46
C THR A 42 -6.08 -3.24 4.15
N LYS A 43 -7.09 -4.01 4.59
CA LYS A 43 -6.91 -5.32 5.26
C LYS A 43 -6.07 -6.34 4.50
N LEU A 44 -5.85 -6.12 3.20
CA LEU A 44 -4.99 -6.94 2.34
C LEU A 44 -3.49 -6.71 2.61
N VAL A 45 -3.13 -5.51 3.09
CA VAL A 45 -1.76 -5.10 3.39
C VAL A 45 -1.54 -4.99 4.90
N VAL A 46 -2.50 -4.41 5.63
CA VAL A 46 -2.43 -4.18 7.08
C VAL A 46 -3.53 -5.00 7.76
N LEU A 47 -3.15 -6.05 8.50
CA LEU A 47 -4.08 -6.91 9.23
C LEU A 47 -4.65 -6.21 10.47
N HIS A 48 -3.80 -5.49 11.19
CA HIS A 48 -4.16 -4.75 12.40
C HIS A 48 -3.23 -3.54 12.54
N GLU A 49 -3.74 -2.44 13.06
CA GLU A 49 -2.93 -1.33 13.57
C GLU A 49 -3.19 -1.23 15.08
N GLN A 50 -2.13 -1.32 15.88
CA GLN A 50 -2.21 -1.12 17.32
C GLN A 50 -1.07 -0.20 17.77
N TYR A 51 -1.39 0.92 18.42
CA TYR A 51 -0.41 1.89 18.93
C TYR A 51 0.66 2.33 17.90
N ARG A 52 0.27 2.60 16.65
CA ARG A 52 1.17 2.95 15.52
C ARG A 52 2.08 1.83 15.02
N GLU A 53 1.96 0.63 15.57
CA GLU A 53 2.57 -0.57 14.98
C GLU A 53 1.61 -1.21 13.99
N LEU A 54 2.08 -1.41 12.77
CA LEU A 54 1.34 -2.01 11.67
C LEU A 54 1.66 -3.49 11.62
N ASP A 55 0.65 -4.33 11.86
CA ASP A 55 0.74 -5.76 11.58
C ASP A 55 0.52 -5.96 10.08
N ILE A 56 1.62 -6.10 9.34
CA ILE A 56 1.60 -6.29 7.88
C ILE A 56 1.24 -7.75 7.59
N ASN A 57 0.38 -7.95 6.59
CA ASN A 57 0.05 -9.28 6.10
C ASN A 57 1.33 -10.07 5.73
N PRO A 58 1.64 -11.20 6.40
CA PRO A 58 2.90 -11.92 6.20
C PRO A 58 3.12 -12.38 4.75
N GLN A 59 2.05 -12.74 4.04
CA GLN A 59 2.15 -13.15 2.63
C GLN A 59 2.55 -11.95 1.75
N PHE A 60 2.02 -10.77 2.04
CA PHE A 60 2.35 -9.57 1.31
C PHE A 60 3.76 -9.04 1.65
N LEU A 61 4.17 -9.14 2.92
CA LEU A 61 5.53 -8.82 3.34
C LEU A 61 6.56 -9.74 2.66
N GLN A 62 6.28 -11.05 2.58
CA GLN A 62 7.12 -12.00 1.87
C GLN A 62 7.22 -11.63 0.38
N TYR A 63 6.10 -11.28 -0.24
CA TYR A 63 6.09 -10.80 -1.62
C TYR A 63 6.97 -9.56 -1.80
N ALA A 64 6.79 -8.52 -1.00
CA ALA A 64 7.56 -7.29 -1.10
C ALA A 64 9.06 -7.52 -0.91
N THR A 65 9.43 -8.40 0.02
CA THR A 65 10.82 -8.81 0.25
C THR A 65 11.42 -9.52 -0.97
N THR A 66 10.66 -10.41 -1.62
CA THR A 66 11.09 -11.12 -2.82
C THR A 66 11.15 -10.21 -4.05
N ALA A 67 10.19 -9.31 -4.20
CA ALA A 67 10.13 -8.34 -5.30
C ALA A 67 11.11 -7.17 -5.13
N GLY A 68 11.64 -6.97 -3.93
CA GLY A 68 12.69 -5.98 -3.64
C GLY A 68 12.20 -4.57 -3.36
N PHE A 69 10.99 -4.39 -2.86
CA PHE A 69 10.43 -3.08 -2.52
C PHE A 69 10.02 -2.98 -1.04
N LYS A 70 10.02 -1.77 -0.50
CA LYS A 70 9.60 -1.49 0.88
C LYS A 70 8.11 -1.18 0.94
N ILE A 71 7.42 -1.71 1.93
CA ILE A 71 6.03 -1.37 2.22
C ILE A 71 6.03 -0.17 3.16
N LYS A 72 5.29 0.87 2.79
CA LYS A 72 4.98 2.01 3.67
C LYS A 72 3.46 2.14 3.75
N ALA A 73 2.90 1.96 4.93
CA ALA A 73 1.48 2.28 5.12
C ALA A 73 1.32 3.76 5.49
N CYS A 74 0.26 4.38 5.00
CA CYS A 74 -0.17 5.68 5.49
C CYS A 74 -0.69 5.50 6.94
N GLU A 75 -0.24 6.35 7.86
CA GLU A 75 -0.77 6.38 9.22
C GLU A 75 -2.27 6.67 9.18
N GLY A 76 -3.02 5.95 10.01
CA GLY A 76 -4.45 6.16 10.17
C GLY A 76 -4.69 7.60 10.53
N TYR A 77 -5.60 8.23 9.79
CA TYR A 77 -6.01 9.61 9.92
C TYR A 77 -6.15 9.99 11.41
N ASP A 78 -5.19 10.74 11.96
CA ASP A 78 -5.37 11.43 13.24
C ASP A 78 -6.16 12.71 12.96
N PRO A 79 -7.47 12.74 13.27
CA PRO A 79 -8.29 13.92 13.00
C PRO A 79 -7.82 15.16 13.76
N GLU A 80 -7.11 15.02 14.89
CA GLU A 80 -6.62 16.17 15.68
C GLU A 80 -5.43 16.87 15.01
N SER A 81 -4.61 16.16 14.25
CA SER A 81 -3.44 16.74 13.57
C SER A 81 -3.80 17.77 12.47
N LYS A 82 -5.04 17.75 11.95
CA LYS A 82 -5.52 18.77 11.01
C LYS A 82 -6.07 20.03 11.66
N VAL A 83 -6.56 19.96 12.90
CA VAL A 83 -7.23 21.11 13.52
C VAL A 83 -6.23 22.10 14.12
N LEU A 84 -5.01 21.68 14.43
CA LEU A 84 -4.01 22.54 15.09
C LEU A 84 -3.05 23.30 14.16
N ASN A 85 -3.04 23.03 12.84
CA ASN A 85 -2.14 23.73 11.91
C ASN A 85 -2.88 24.59 10.85
N CYS A 86 -4.13 24.98 11.10
CA CYS A 86 -4.89 25.88 10.21
C CYS A 86 -5.34 27.20 10.87
N THR A 87 -4.69 27.62 11.96
CA THR A 87 -4.95 28.92 12.61
C THR A 87 -3.73 29.82 12.78
N GLU A 88 -2.72 29.69 11.91
CA GLU A 88 -1.76 30.76 11.69
C GLU A 88 -1.39 30.80 10.21
N TYR A 89 -2.11 31.62 9.43
CA TYR A 89 -1.62 32.52 8.36
C TYR A 89 -2.81 33.29 7.76
#